data_AF-A0A3D3P7Y7-F1
#
_entry.id   AF-A0A3D3P7Y7-F1
#
_cell.length_a   1.000
_cell.length_b   1.000
_cell.length_c   1.000
_cell.angle_alpha   90.00
_cell.angle_beta   90.00
_cell.angle_gamma   90.00
#
_symmetry.space_group_name_H-M   'P 1'
#
loop_
_entity.id
_entity.type
_entity.pdbx_description
1 polymer ?
#
loop_
_entity_poly.entity_id
_entity_poly.type
_entity_poly.pdbx_seq_one_letter_code
_entity_poly.pdbx_strand_id
1 'polypeptide(L)'
;MMIRQRFLANILPLVCGLSLPIAAFGQLEMSKDAKFKVDDPKFTELQSPEIQDGNAKSFKPKDWLEVEVKLQPDRVRNEPKDGYLDQINVNWHVVVKGQDRKNYKISKSVTYVNIPVDEPVYVSIYISPNTLKRITGSSKASKSDLEAIGGEIEWGGKMVGFFTYGQKAGWWREALKGVEATSKFPLLDKTQTPFAALWYDRYAEVQPKN
;
A
#
# COMPACT_ATOMS: atom_id res chain seq x y z
N MET A 1 -17.51 74.86 -42.22
CA MET A 1 -17.51 74.82 -40.75
C MET A 1 -17.44 73.36 -40.33
N MET A 2 -16.31 72.96 -39.70
CA MET A 2 -16.14 71.92 -38.65
C MET A 2 -17.08 70.69 -38.63
N ILE A 3 -16.69 69.42 -38.51
CA ILE A 3 -15.56 68.76 -37.82
C ILE A 3 -15.53 67.27 -38.26
N ARG A 4 -14.33 66.68 -38.27
CA ARG A 4 -14.06 65.24 -38.39
C ARG A 4 -14.56 64.45 -37.17
N GLN A 5 -15.13 63.26 -37.35
CA GLN A 5 -14.98 62.19 -36.35
C GLN A 5 -14.76 60.82 -37.02
N ARG A 6 -13.69 60.16 -36.56
CA ARG A 6 -13.22 58.84 -36.96
C ARG A 6 -14.02 57.78 -36.21
N PHE A 7 -14.42 56.70 -36.88
CA PHE A 7 -14.81 55.46 -36.22
C PHE A 7 -13.78 54.39 -36.56
N LEU A 8 -12.98 54.01 -35.56
CA LEU A 8 -12.29 52.73 -35.49
C LEU A 8 -13.15 51.84 -34.60
N ALA A 9 -13.59 50.69 -35.09
CA ALA A 9 -14.23 49.66 -34.27
C ALA A 9 -13.52 48.32 -34.50
N ASN A 10 -12.79 47.95 -33.44
CA ASN A 10 -12.05 46.73 -33.15
C ASN A 10 -12.55 45.43 -33.78
N ILE A 11 -11.62 44.71 -34.39
CA ILE A 11 -11.70 43.27 -34.66
C ILE A 11 -11.32 42.54 -33.38
N LEU A 12 -12.25 41.79 -32.78
CA LEU A 12 -12.00 40.84 -31.70
C LEU A 12 -11.56 39.49 -32.30
N PRO A 13 -10.38 38.94 -31.98
CA PRO A 13 -10.08 37.55 -32.28
C PRO A 13 -10.74 36.65 -31.23
N LEU A 14 -11.64 35.78 -31.71
CA LEU A 14 -12.24 34.69 -30.95
C LEU A 14 -11.16 33.63 -30.65
N VAL A 15 -10.50 33.73 -29.50
CA VAL A 15 -9.58 32.69 -29.03
C VAL A 15 -10.41 31.59 -28.37
N CYS A 16 -10.75 30.55 -29.13
CA CYS A 16 -11.19 29.26 -28.60
C CYS A 16 -10.02 28.60 -27.87
N GLY A 17 -9.87 28.88 -26.58
CA GLY A 17 -8.99 28.13 -25.70
C GLY A 17 -9.54 26.72 -25.51
N LEU A 18 -8.99 25.74 -26.23
CA LEU A 18 -9.10 24.33 -25.89
C LEU A 18 -8.37 24.13 -24.55
N SER A 19 -9.11 24.22 -23.45
CA SER A 19 -8.63 23.75 -22.15
C SER A 19 -8.54 22.22 -22.23
N LEU A 20 -7.34 21.71 -22.55
CA LEU A 20 -7.00 20.32 -22.29
C LEU A 20 -7.28 20.07 -20.80
N PRO A 21 -8.07 19.05 -20.42
CA PRO A 21 -8.17 18.67 -19.03
C PRO A 21 -6.77 18.27 -18.58
N ILE A 22 -6.16 19.10 -17.72
CA ILE A 22 -5.00 18.70 -16.95
C ILE A 22 -5.49 17.49 -16.17
N ALA A 23 -5.04 16.31 -16.57
CA ALA A 23 -5.34 15.11 -15.85
C ALA A 23 -4.83 15.33 -14.42
N ALA A 24 -5.76 15.42 -13.46
CA ALA A 24 -5.48 15.62 -12.04
C ALA A 24 -4.86 14.34 -11.47
N PHE A 25 -3.64 14.02 -11.91
CA PHE A 25 -2.82 12.97 -11.35
C PHE A 25 -1.83 13.64 -10.41
N GLY A 26 -2.02 13.44 -9.09
CA GLY A 26 -0.99 13.80 -8.11
C GLY A 26 -1.47 14.17 -6.72
N GLN A 27 -2.75 14.48 -6.52
CA GLN A 27 -3.25 14.74 -5.16
C GLN A 27 -3.88 13.48 -4.58
N LEU A 28 -3.28 12.97 -3.51
CA LEU A 28 -3.88 11.95 -2.66
C LEU A 28 -5.14 12.53 -2.00
N GLU A 29 -6.31 12.28 -2.57
CA GLU A 29 -7.58 12.74 -2.01
C GLU A 29 -7.99 11.88 -0.81
N MET A 30 -7.89 12.47 0.38
CA MET A 30 -8.32 11.84 1.63
C MET A 30 -9.82 12.02 1.84
N SER A 31 -10.44 11.03 2.47
CA SER A 31 -11.83 11.10 2.91
C SER A 31 -12.05 12.29 3.85
N LYS A 32 -13.15 13.01 3.64
CA LYS A 32 -13.63 14.03 4.58
C LYS A 32 -14.30 13.39 5.79
N ASP A 33 -14.90 12.22 5.58
CA ASP A 33 -15.73 11.52 6.56
C ASP A 33 -14.91 10.65 7.50
N ALA A 34 -13.71 10.21 7.11
CA ALA A 34 -12.84 9.42 7.97
C ALA A 34 -11.35 9.70 7.79
N LYS A 35 -10.57 9.52 8.85
CA LYS A 35 -9.11 9.61 8.86
C LYS A 35 -8.54 8.61 9.85
N PHE A 36 -7.47 7.93 9.45
CA PHE A 36 -6.73 6.99 10.29
C PHE A 36 -5.38 7.61 10.68
N LYS A 37 -4.93 7.34 11.90
CA LYS A 37 -3.52 7.43 12.28
C LYS A 37 -2.81 6.19 11.72
N VAL A 38 -1.72 6.40 11.00
CA VAL A 38 -0.96 5.34 10.34
C VAL A 38 0.52 5.59 10.63
N ASP A 39 1.19 4.59 11.21
CA ASP A 39 2.61 4.67 11.50
C ASP A 39 3.46 4.31 10.25
N ASP A 40 4.74 4.65 10.31
CA ASP A 40 5.69 4.22 9.28
C ASP A 40 5.81 2.68 9.23
N PRO A 41 6.02 2.09 8.03
CA PRO A 41 6.21 0.66 7.89
C PRO A 41 7.41 0.14 8.67
N LYS A 42 7.21 -0.95 9.42
CA LYS A 42 8.24 -1.68 10.14
C LYS A 42 8.63 -2.94 9.37
N PHE A 43 9.91 -3.26 9.41
CA PHE A 43 10.50 -4.38 8.66
C PHE A 43 11.03 -5.39 9.65
N THR A 44 10.70 -6.66 9.48
CA THR A 44 11.20 -7.72 10.34
C THR A 44 11.59 -8.93 9.50
N GLU A 45 12.77 -9.47 9.82
CA GLU A 45 13.26 -10.73 9.27
C GLU A 45 12.80 -11.84 10.22
N LEU A 46 11.93 -12.72 9.72
CA LEU A 46 11.35 -13.81 10.50
C LEU A 46 11.88 -15.14 10.00
N GLN A 47 12.31 -16.01 10.89
CA GLN A 47 12.64 -17.38 10.50
C GLN A 47 11.38 -18.22 10.40
N SER A 48 11.38 -19.16 9.46
CA SER A 48 10.34 -20.19 9.38
C SER A 48 10.21 -20.88 10.75
N PRO A 49 8.99 -20.98 11.33
CA PRO A 49 8.83 -21.51 12.67
C PRO A 49 9.19 -23.00 12.72
N GLU A 50 9.87 -23.39 13.79
CA GLU A 50 10.12 -24.79 14.11
C GLU A 50 9.03 -25.29 15.05
N ILE A 51 8.36 -26.37 14.67
CA ILE A 51 7.33 -27.02 15.50
C ILE A 51 7.95 -28.30 16.06
N GLN A 52 8.06 -28.38 17.38
CA GLN A 52 8.51 -29.58 18.07
C GLN A 52 7.28 -30.43 18.46
N ASP A 53 6.91 -31.39 17.62
CA ASP A 53 5.74 -32.27 17.81
C ASP A 53 6.10 -33.76 17.95
N GLY A 54 7.38 -34.06 18.17
CA GLY A 54 7.90 -35.44 18.24
C GLY A 54 8.06 -36.15 16.88
N ASN A 55 7.53 -35.58 15.79
CA ASN A 55 7.66 -36.07 14.41
C ASN A 55 8.31 -35.04 13.47
N ALA A 56 9.07 -34.11 14.05
CA ALA A 56 9.68 -33.00 13.33
C ALA A 56 10.53 -33.51 12.16
N LYS A 57 10.16 -33.10 10.94
CA LYS A 57 10.98 -33.34 9.75
C LYS A 57 12.20 -32.43 9.82
N SER A 58 13.37 -32.95 9.40
CA SER A 58 14.55 -32.11 9.26
C SER A 58 14.34 -31.09 8.12
N PHE A 59 14.48 -29.81 8.44
CA PHE A 59 14.55 -28.73 7.48
C PHE A 59 15.48 -27.64 8.00
N LYS A 60 15.92 -26.76 7.09
CA LYS A 60 16.64 -25.53 7.47
C LYS A 60 15.66 -24.37 7.45
N PRO A 61 15.42 -23.67 8.57
CA PRO A 61 14.63 -22.46 8.58
C PRO A 61 15.16 -21.47 7.55
N LYS A 62 14.24 -20.89 6.79
CA LYS A 62 14.55 -19.83 5.84
C LYS A 62 13.90 -18.53 6.30
N ASP A 63 14.47 -17.43 5.84
CA ASP A 63 14.06 -16.11 6.26
C ASP A 63 12.91 -15.59 5.40
N TRP A 64 11.91 -15.07 6.08
CA TRP A 64 10.77 -14.34 5.55
C TRP A 64 11.02 -12.86 5.80
N LEU A 65 10.49 -12.02 4.92
CA LEU A 65 10.47 -10.58 5.14
C LEU A 65 9.03 -10.16 5.42
N GLU A 66 8.81 -9.65 6.62
CA GLU A 66 7.56 -9.04 7.06
C GLU A 66 7.64 -7.52 6.94
N VAL A 67 6.56 -6.93 6.43
CA VAL A 67 6.30 -5.50 6.55
C VAL A 67 5.03 -5.33 7.37
N GLU A 68 5.14 -4.69 8.53
CA GLU A 68 4.05 -4.41 9.46
C GLU A 68 3.75 -2.89 9.46
N VAL A 69 2.47 -2.53 9.48
CA VAL A 69 2.02 -1.14 9.67
C VAL A 69 0.99 -1.12 10.79
N LYS A 70 1.21 -0.22 11.76
CA LYS A 70 0.22 0.07 12.81
C LYS A 70 -0.77 1.11 12.28
N LEU A 71 -2.05 0.86 12.47
CA LEU A 71 -3.10 1.82 12.13
C LEU A 71 -4.16 1.91 13.22
N GLN A 72 -4.82 3.05 13.32
CA GLN A 72 -5.93 3.27 14.22
C GLN A 72 -6.91 4.29 13.60
N PRO A 73 -8.22 3.99 13.54
CA PRO A 73 -9.22 5.01 13.23
C PRO A 73 -9.08 6.21 14.18
N ASP A 74 -9.00 7.44 13.65
CA ASP A 74 -8.80 8.65 14.45
C ASP A 74 -10.04 9.54 14.46
N ARG A 75 -10.63 9.71 13.28
CA ARG A 75 -11.91 10.41 13.11
C ARG A 75 -12.75 9.57 12.17
N VAL A 76 -13.94 9.14 12.61
CA VAL A 76 -14.92 8.46 11.76
C VAL A 76 -16.27 9.15 11.96
N ARG A 77 -16.79 9.77 10.90
CA ARG A 77 -18.12 10.36 10.92
C ARG A 77 -19.16 9.24 10.90
N ASN A 78 -20.16 9.34 11.76
CA ASN A 78 -21.18 8.31 11.94
C ASN A 78 -20.55 6.96 12.27
N GLU A 79 -19.66 6.95 13.27
CA GLU A 79 -19.07 5.75 13.81
C GLU A 79 -20.14 4.68 14.11
N PRO A 80 -19.91 3.41 13.71
CA PRO A 80 -20.81 2.31 14.02
C PRO A 80 -21.05 2.17 15.53
N LYS A 81 -22.29 1.83 15.92
CA LYS A 81 -22.69 1.78 17.33
C LYS A 81 -21.99 0.68 18.13
N ASP A 82 -21.55 -0.37 17.46
CA ASP A 82 -20.80 -1.48 18.04
C ASP A 82 -19.31 -1.17 18.18
N GLY A 83 -18.83 -0.05 17.63
CA GLY A 83 -17.42 0.36 17.73
C GLY A 83 -16.50 -0.32 16.73
N TYR A 84 -17.03 -0.98 15.69
CA TYR A 84 -16.23 -1.68 14.68
C TYR A 84 -16.54 -1.19 13.27
N LEU A 85 -15.51 -1.02 12.45
CA LEU A 85 -15.67 -0.91 11.02
C LEU A 85 -15.71 -2.32 10.42
N ASP A 86 -16.79 -2.63 9.69
CA ASP A 86 -16.99 -3.96 9.08
C ASP A 86 -15.77 -4.44 8.28
N GLN A 87 -15.20 -3.55 7.47
CA GLN A 87 -14.01 -3.85 6.68
C GLN A 87 -13.22 -2.61 6.24
N ILE A 88 -11.92 -2.78 6.05
CA ILE A 88 -11.05 -1.86 5.33
C ILE A 88 -10.26 -2.62 4.26
N ASN A 89 -9.85 -1.93 3.20
CA ASN A 89 -8.91 -2.48 2.22
C ASN A 89 -7.55 -1.81 2.38
N VAL A 90 -6.48 -2.61 2.41
CA VAL A 90 -5.11 -2.10 2.35
C VAL A 90 -4.48 -2.55 1.04
N ASN A 91 -4.18 -1.57 0.19
CA ASN A 91 -3.54 -1.76 -1.10
C ASN A 91 -2.01 -1.63 -0.92
N TRP A 92 -1.31 -2.74 -0.88
CA TRP A 92 0.14 -2.79 -0.70
C TRP A 92 0.89 -2.71 -2.03
N HIS A 93 1.97 -1.96 -2.04
CA HIS A 93 2.92 -1.85 -3.14
C HIS A 93 4.35 -1.94 -2.59
N VAL A 94 5.14 -2.89 -3.10
CA VAL A 94 6.52 -3.13 -2.66
C VAL A 94 7.43 -3.16 -3.88
N VAL A 95 8.53 -2.39 -3.83
CA VAL A 95 9.60 -2.43 -4.84
C VAL A 95 10.79 -3.18 -4.26
N VAL A 96 11.16 -4.27 -4.93
CA VAL A 96 12.29 -5.14 -4.54
C VAL A 96 13.38 -5.05 -5.61
N LYS A 97 14.63 -4.90 -5.17
CA LYS A 97 15.81 -4.88 -6.03
C LYS A 97 16.12 -6.28 -6.53
N GLY A 98 16.20 -6.46 -7.84
CA GLY A 98 16.50 -7.72 -8.49
C GLY A 98 18.00 -7.95 -8.70
N GLN A 99 18.42 -9.21 -8.64
CA GLN A 99 19.79 -9.64 -8.98
C GLN A 99 20.17 -9.39 -10.44
N ASP A 100 19.18 -9.21 -11.31
CA ASP A 100 19.32 -8.92 -12.74
C ASP A 100 19.46 -7.43 -13.05
N ARG A 101 19.67 -6.60 -12.02
CA ARG A 101 19.73 -5.13 -12.08
C ARG A 101 18.42 -4.46 -12.50
N LYS A 102 17.29 -5.19 -12.42
CA LYS A 102 15.95 -4.62 -12.52
C LYS A 102 15.33 -4.51 -11.14
N ASN A 103 14.42 -3.55 -10.96
CA ASN A 103 13.60 -3.45 -9.75
C ASN A 103 12.17 -3.90 -10.08
N TYR A 104 11.52 -4.59 -9.16
CA TYR A 104 10.19 -5.17 -9.38
C TYR A 104 9.17 -4.55 -8.44
N LYS A 105 8.13 -3.91 -8.99
CA LYS A 105 6.96 -3.46 -8.23
C LYS A 105 5.95 -4.60 -8.16
N ILE A 106 5.73 -5.10 -6.96
CA ILE A 106 4.75 -6.16 -6.66
C ILE A 106 3.64 -5.53 -5.83
N SER A 107 2.39 -5.96 -6.05
CA SER A 107 1.25 -5.34 -5.37
C SER A 107 0.24 -6.38 -4.91
N LYS A 108 -0.47 -6.06 -3.83
CA LYS A 108 -1.51 -6.92 -3.27
C LYS A 108 -2.50 -6.09 -2.45
N SER A 109 -3.78 -6.31 -2.70
CA SER A 109 -4.86 -5.80 -1.86
C SER A 109 -5.22 -6.85 -0.81
N VAL A 110 -5.37 -6.42 0.44
CA VAL A 110 -5.83 -7.26 1.56
C VAL A 110 -7.03 -6.58 2.19
N THR A 111 -8.14 -7.31 2.28
CA THR A 111 -9.33 -6.87 3.00
C THR A 111 -9.23 -7.35 4.43
N TYR A 112 -9.28 -6.42 5.37
CA TYR A 112 -9.33 -6.70 6.79
C TYR A 112 -10.73 -6.40 7.32
N VAL A 113 -11.19 -7.18 8.29
CA VAL A 113 -12.55 -7.09 8.87
C VAL A 113 -12.49 -6.83 10.36
N ASN A 114 -13.63 -6.42 10.94
CA ASN A 114 -13.79 -6.24 12.38
C ASN A 114 -12.77 -5.26 12.98
N ILE A 115 -12.61 -4.08 12.36
CA ILE A 115 -11.59 -3.11 12.77
C ILE A 115 -12.10 -2.27 13.93
N PRO A 116 -11.52 -2.37 15.14
CA PRO A 116 -11.94 -1.55 16.27
C PRO A 116 -11.59 -0.08 16.03
N VAL A 117 -12.45 0.81 16.50
CA VAL A 117 -12.28 2.27 16.38
C VAL A 117 -11.50 2.88 17.54
N ASP A 118 -11.48 2.22 18.69
CA ASP A 118 -10.93 2.73 19.95
C ASP A 118 -9.49 2.27 20.24
N GLU A 119 -9.01 1.22 19.56
CA GLU A 119 -7.66 0.69 19.73
C GLU A 119 -6.90 0.51 18.40
N PRO A 120 -5.55 0.53 18.42
CA PRO A 120 -4.76 0.30 17.23
C PRO A 120 -4.69 -1.18 16.86
N VAL A 121 -4.69 -1.45 15.55
CA VAL A 121 -4.44 -2.78 14.99
C VAL A 121 -3.22 -2.77 14.08
N TYR A 122 -2.70 -3.96 13.81
CA TYR A 122 -1.56 -4.16 12.92
C TYR A 122 -1.99 -4.88 11.64
N VAL A 123 -1.53 -4.37 10.51
CA VAL A 123 -1.69 -5.00 9.19
C VAL A 123 -0.32 -5.35 8.64
N SER A 124 -0.21 -6.45 7.90
CA SER A 124 1.07 -6.91 7.39
C SER A 124 1.00 -7.59 6.04
N ILE A 125 2.14 -7.55 5.35
CA ILE A 125 2.41 -8.31 4.15
C ILE A 125 3.78 -8.98 4.23
N TYR A 126 3.90 -10.13 3.56
CA TYR A 126 5.07 -10.99 3.63
C TYR A 126 5.63 -11.31 2.25
N ILE A 127 6.96 -11.45 2.19
CA ILE A 127 7.67 -12.03 1.05
C ILE A 127 8.26 -13.36 1.49
N SER A 128 7.88 -14.43 0.78
CA SER A 128 8.39 -15.78 1.08
C SER A 128 9.89 -15.92 0.76
N PRO A 129 10.61 -16.85 1.42
CA PRO A 129 12.01 -17.09 1.13
C PRO A 129 12.28 -17.49 -0.33
N ASN A 130 11.36 -18.22 -0.96
CA ASN A 130 11.51 -18.62 -2.36
C ASN A 130 11.27 -17.42 -3.30
N THR A 131 10.34 -16.52 -2.95
CA THR A 131 10.14 -15.27 -3.68
C THR A 131 11.38 -14.38 -3.59
N LEU A 132 11.91 -14.17 -2.38
CA LEU A 132 13.15 -13.42 -2.14
C LEU A 132 14.30 -14.00 -2.98
N LYS A 133 14.57 -15.30 -2.86
CA LYS A 133 15.64 -15.96 -3.63
C LYS A 133 15.48 -15.80 -5.13
N ARG A 134 14.25 -15.83 -5.64
CA ARG A 134 13.99 -15.68 -7.08
C ARG A 134 14.26 -14.26 -7.57
N ILE A 135 14.01 -13.25 -6.74
CA ILE A 135 14.22 -11.83 -7.08
C ILE A 135 15.68 -11.44 -6.83
N THR A 136 16.17 -11.63 -5.61
CA THR A 136 17.44 -11.09 -5.11
C THR A 136 18.62 -12.06 -5.27
N GLY A 137 18.36 -13.32 -5.59
CA GLY A 137 19.37 -14.39 -5.63
C GLY A 137 19.75 -14.94 -4.25
N SER A 138 19.31 -14.28 -3.17
CA SER A 138 19.64 -14.64 -1.79
C SER A 138 18.46 -15.31 -1.08
N SER A 139 18.73 -16.34 -0.28
CA SER A 139 17.72 -16.95 0.60
C SER A 139 17.57 -16.24 1.95
N LYS A 140 18.32 -15.16 2.17
CA LYS A 140 18.20 -14.32 3.37
C LYS A 140 17.28 -13.15 3.07
N ALA A 141 16.40 -12.84 4.00
CA ALA A 141 15.65 -11.60 3.98
C ALA A 141 16.60 -10.45 4.33
N SER A 142 16.48 -9.31 3.64
CA SER A 142 17.19 -8.10 4.01
C SER A 142 16.31 -6.89 3.72
N LYS A 143 16.19 -5.98 4.69
CA LYS A 143 15.58 -4.67 4.44
C LYS A 143 16.26 -3.92 3.29
N SER A 144 17.55 -4.14 3.05
CA SER A 144 18.31 -3.45 2.00
C SER A 144 17.90 -3.86 0.57
N ASP A 145 17.26 -5.02 0.43
CA ASP A 145 16.67 -5.50 -0.83
C ASP A 145 15.39 -4.74 -1.19
N LEU A 146 14.77 -4.05 -0.23
CA LEU A 146 13.61 -3.20 -0.47
C LEU A 146 14.05 -1.79 -0.89
N GLU A 147 13.50 -1.32 -2.00
CA GLU A 147 13.73 0.05 -2.47
C GLU A 147 12.63 1.00 -1.99
N ALA A 148 11.37 0.59 -2.09
CA ALA A 148 10.23 1.41 -1.71
C ALA A 148 9.06 0.54 -1.24
N ILE A 149 8.30 1.06 -0.28
CA ILE A 149 7.04 0.47 0.17
C ILE A 149 6.01 1.59 0.20
N GLY A 150 4.79 1.28 -0.17
CA GLY A 150 3.69 2.21 -0.09
C GLY A 150 2.38 1.47 0.01
N GLY A 151 1.38 2.14 0.56
CA GLY A 151 0.04 1.60 0.52
C GLY A 151 -1.02 2.59 0.92
N GLU A 152 -2.23 2.28 0.45
CA GLU A 152 -3.44 3.04 0.71
C GLU A 152 -4.36 2.23 1.62
N ILE A 153 -4.92 2.87 2.63
CA ILE A 153 -5.97 2.32 3.46
C ILE A 153 -7.28 2.94 2.99
N GLU A 154 -8.22 2.11 2.58
CA GLU A 154 -9.52 2.52 2.08
C GLU A 154 -10.65 2.01 2.96
N TRP A 155 -11.65 2.86 3.19
CA TRP A 155 -12.89 2.53 3.85
C TRP A 155 -14.06 3.14 3.07
N GLY A 156 -15.06 2.33 2.73
CA GLY A 156 -16.19 2.75 1.89
C GLY A 156 -15.76 3.28 0.50
N GLY A 157 -14.67 2.72 -0.07
CA GLY A 157 -14.12 3.14 -1.36
C GLY A 157 -13.41 4.49 -1.35
N LYS A 158 -13.16 5.08 -0.17
CA LYS A 158 -12.40 6.33 -0.01
C LYS A 158 -11.12 6.07 0.77
N MET A 159 -10.03 6.73 0.38
CA MET A 159 -8.77 6.63 1.11
C MET A 159 -8.87 7.35 2.46
N VAL A 160 -8.60 6.63 3.54
CA VAL A 160 -8.66 7.12 4.93
C VAL A 160 -7.28 7.18 5.60
N GLY A 161 -6.27 6.55 5.01
CA GLY A 161 -4.88 6.62 5.42
C GLY A 161 -3.93 6.18 4.32
N PHE A 162 -2.64 6.43 4.49
CA PHE A 162 -1.59 5.86 3.65
C PHE A 162 -0.29 5.72 4.44
N PHE A 163 0.63 4.90 3.94
CA PHE A 163 2.01 4.80 4.43
C PHE A 163 2.98 4.79 3.26
N THR A 164 4.23 5.21 3.51
CA THR A 164 5.29 5.18 2.49
C THR A 164 6.66 5.00 3.12
N TYR A 165 7.58 4.38 2.37
CA TYR A 165 9.00 4.26 2.70
C TYR A 165 9.81 4.35 1.41
N GLY A 166 10.98 4.99 1.47
CA GLY A 166 11.94 5.10 0.36
C GLY A 166 11.54 6.06 -0.77
N GLN A 167 10.24 6.38 -0.90
CA GLN A 167 9.69 7.28 -1.91
C GLN A 167 8.62 8.21 -1.31
N LYS A 168 8.28 9.26 -2.04
CA LYS A 168 7.25 10.25 -1.66
C LYS A 168 5.86 9.61 -1.71
N ALA A 169 4.95 10.00 -0.81
CA ALA A 169 3.58 9.48 -0.80
C ALA A 169 2.91 9.59 -2.19
N GLY A 170 2.17 8.54 -2.59
CA GLY A 170 1.46 8.48 -3.87
C GLY A 170 2.27 7.90 -5.04
N TRP A 171 3.59 7.65 -4.85
CA TRP A 171 4.47 7.09 -5.89
C TRP A 171 3.93 5.82 -6.54
N TRP A 172 3.16 5.02 -5.80
CA TRP A 172 2.63 3.74 -6.25
C TRP A 172 1.57 3.87 -7.35
N ARG A 173 0.92 5.04 -7.47
CA ARG A 173 -0.02 5.39 -8.54
C ARG A 173 0.67 5.68 -9.87
N GLU A 174 1.99 5.81 -9.87
CA GLU A 174 2.78 6.20 -11.04
C GLU A 174 3.59 5.01 -11.60
N ALA A 175 3.97 5.16 -12.87
CA ALA A 175 4.99 4.31 -13.47
C ALA A 175 6.37 4.80 -13.02
N LEU A 176 7.09 3.97 -12.28
CA LEU A 176 8.45 4.29 -11.83
C LEU A 176 9.47 3.94 -12.92
N LYS A 177 10.39 4.87 -13.19
CA LYS A 177 11.49 4.65 -14.15
C LYS A 177 12.39 3.51 -13.68
N GLY A 178 12.61 2.51 -14.54
CA GLY A 178 13.50 1.38 -14.23
C GLY A 178 12.89 0.32 -13.31
N VAL A 179 11.59 0.44 -12.98
CA VAL A 179 10.86 -0.53 -12.17
C VAL A 179 9.83 -1.25 -13.03
N GLU A 180 9.90 -2.56 -13.05
CA GLU A 180 8.97 -3.43 -13.75
C GLU A 180 7.81 -3.81 -12.81
N ALA A 181 6.59 -3.38 -13.12
CA ALA A 181 5.40 -3.86 -12.40
C ALA A 181 5.09 -5.30 -12.81
N THR A 182 4.92 -6.20 -11.85
CA THR A 182 4.75 -7.62 -12.14
C THR A 182 3.86 -8.35 -11.13
N SER A 183 3.10 -9.34 -11.62
CA SER A 183 2.34 -10.31 -10.82
C SER A 183 3.07 -11.66 -10.66
N LYS A 184 4.28 -11.79 -11.23
CA LYS A 184 5.07 -13.03 -11.23
C LYS A 184 5.49 -13.49 -9.83
N PHE A 185 5.57 -12.55 -8.90
CA PHE A 185 6.03 -12.77 -7.53
C PHE A 185 4.87 -12.47 -6.57
N PRO A 186 4.47 -13.41 -5.71
CA PRO A 186 3.37 -13.16 -4.80
C PRO A 186 3.86 -12.38 -3.57
N LEU A 187 3.09 -11.36 -3.20
CA LEU A 187 2.98 -10.89 -1.83
C LEU A 187 1.96 -11.75 -1.10
N LEU A 188 2.22 -12.04 0.17
CA LEU A 188 1.39 -12.92 1.00
C LEU A 188 0.82 -12.12 2.15
N ASP A 189 -0.47 -12.30 2.43
CA ASP A 189 -1.05 -11.81 3.70
C ASP A 189 -0.75 -12.83 4.81
N LYS A 190 -0.96 -12.43 6.06
CA LYS A 190 -0.63 -13.24 7.25
C LYS A 190 -1.21 -14.65 7.20
N THR A 191 -2.43 -14.83 6.69
CA THR A 191 -3.12 -16.14 6.64
C THR A 191 -2.45 -17.12 5.67
N GLN A 192 -1.65 -16.61 4.74
CA GLN A 192 -0.93 -17.40 3.74
C GLN A 192 0.51 -17.75 4.17
N THR A 193 0.83 -17.55 5.44
CA THR A 193 2.17 -17.76 6.01
C THR A 193 2.15 -18.82 7.10
N PRO A 194 3.29 -19.42 7.43
CA PRO A 194 3.38 -20.29 8.61
C PRO A 194 3.19 -19.54 9.95
N PHE A 195 3.12 -18.20 9.92
CA PHE A 195 2.86 -17.35 11.07
C PHE A 195 1.37 -17.05 11.27
N ALA A 196 0.47 -17.63 10.46
CA ALA A 196 -0.98 -17.40 10.55
C ALA A 196 -1.50 -17.61 11.99
N ALA A 197 -0.99 -18.64 12.66
CA ALA A 197 -1.33 -19.04 14.02
C ALA A 197 -0.53 -18.33 15.14
N LEU A 198 0.27 -17.31 14.82
CA LEU A 198 1.06 -16.58 15.83
C LEU A 198 0.48 -15.19 16.06
N TRP A 199 0.58 -14.65 17.28
CA TRP A 199 0.20 -13.27 17.60
C TRP A 199 -1.26 -12.90 17.25
N TYR A 200 -2.19 -13.82 17.56
CA TYR A 200 -3.60 -13.76 17.17
C TYR A 200 -4.25 -12.38 17.30
N ASP A 201 -4.31 -11.84 18.53
CA ASP A 201 -5.09 -10.62 18.80
C ASP A 201 -4.37 -9.32 18.41
N ARG A 202 -3.14 -9.40 17.91
CA ARG A 202 -2.36 -8.21 17.49
C ARG A 202 -2.77 -7.74 16.10
N TYR A 203 -3.01 -8.68 15.20
CA TYR A 203 -3.19 -8.41 13.79
C TYR A 203 -4.66 -8.31 13.44
N ALA A 204 -5.00 -7.35 12.58
CA ALA A 204 -6.35 -7.25 12.04
C ALA A 204 -6.73 -8.54 11.30
N GLU A 205 -7.97 -8.98 11.48
CA GLU A 205 -8.49 -10.18 10.85
C GLU A 205 -8.53 -10.00 9.33
N VAL A 206 -7.99 -10.95 8.58
CA VAL A 206 -8.08 -10.96 7.12
C VAL A 206 -9.39 -11.62 6.73
N GLN A 207 -10.14 -10.99 5.82
CA GLN A 207 -11.38 -11.56 5.30
C GLN A 207 -11.11 -12.96 4.71
N PRO A 208 -11.82 -14.01 5.15
CA PRO A 208 -11.70 -15.34 4.58
C PRO A 208 -12.04 -15.32 3.09
N LYS A 209 -11.27 -16.08 2.29
CA LYS A 209 -11.61 -16.30 0.88
C LYS A 209 -12.66 -17.42 0.81
N ASN A 210 -13.84 -17.08 0.32
CA ASN A 210 -14.89 -18.05 -0.01
C ASN A 210 -14.48 -18.93 -1.20
#